data_AF-A0A445EK05-F1
#
_entry.id   AF-A0A445EK05-F1
#
_cell.length_a   1.000
_cell.length_b   1.000
_cell.length_c   1.000
_cell.angle_alpha   90.00
_cell.angle_beta   90.00
_cell.angle_gamma   90.00
#
_symmetry.space_group_name_H-M   'P 1'
#
loop_
_entity.id
_entity.type
_entity.pdbx_description
1 polymer ?
#
loop_
_entity_poly.entity_id
_entity_poly.type
_entity_poly.pdbx_seq_one_letter_code
_entity_poly.pdbx_strand_id
1 'polypeptide(L)'
;MVPSNQVHLQKQEHIFCAAFFRSLFFEACGRTVNPVNGDVGLLWTGNWHMCQAAVETVLQGGSLRSMRIYSVSTRLFMSLLTPAPRGEVTCADARKL
;
A
#
# COMPACT_ATOMS: atom_id res chain seq x y z
N MET A 1 24.28 36.32 0.81
CA MET A 1 23.14 36.57 1.74
C MET A 1 21.89 36.08 1.02
N VAL A 2 21.42 34.87 1.33
CA VAL A 2 20.21 34.31 0.68
C VAL A 2 18.99 34.96 1.34
N PRO A 3 18.02 35.50 0.59
CA PRO A 3 16.86 36.15 1.18
C PRO A 3 16.06 35.16 2.03
N SER A 4 15.71 35.53 3.26
CA SER A 4 15.03 34.69 4.27
C SER A 4 13.75 33.98 3.77
N ASN A 5 13.16 34.51 2.70
CA ASN A 5 11.95 33.99 2.04
C ASN A 5 12.21 32.66 1.29
N GLN A 6 13.46 32.38 0.93
CA GLN A 6 13.88 31.14 0.25
C GLN A 6 13.94 29.94 1.21
N VAL A 7 14.21 30.18 2.50
CA VAL A 7 14.27 29.10 3.51
C VAL A 7 12.88 28.54 3.80
N HIS A 8 11.83 29.37 3.71
CA HIS A 8 10.45 28.95 3.92
C HIS A 8 9.92 28.10 2.74
N LEU A 9 10.23 28.49 1.51
CA LEU A 9 9.84 27.77 0.30
C LEU A 9 10.58 26.43 0.17
N GLN A 10 11.88 26.38 0.46
CA GLN A 10 12.64 25.11 0.48
C GLN A 10 12.16 24.13 1.57
N LYS A 11 11.65 24.62 2.70
CA LYS A 11 11.00 23.77 3.71
C LYS A 11 9.66 23.21 3.23
N GLN A 12 8.94 23.95 2.39
CA GLN A 12 7.61 23.56 1.92
C GLN A 12 7.66 22.36 0.97
N GLU A 13 8.63 22.34 0.04
CA GLU A 13 8.83 21.25 -0.91
C GLU A 13 9.03 19.90 -0.20
N HIS A 14 9.85 19.89 0.85
CA HIS A 14 10.18 18.66 1.57
C HIS A 14 9.00 18.13 2.41
N ILE A 15 8.20 19.03 3.00
CA ILE A 15 6.98 18.67 3.75
C ILE A 15 5.87 18.20 2.79
N PHE A 16 5.77 18.83 1.61
CA PHE A 16 4.78 18.48 0.60
C PHE A 16 4.97 17.04 0.09
N CYS A 17 6.22 16.65 -0.23
CA CYS A 17 6.53 15.27 -0.60
C CYS A 17 6.10 14.29 0.48
N ALA A 18 6.49 14.54 1.74
CA ALA A 18 6.15 13.65 2.85
C ALA A 18 4.63 13.48 3.04
N ALA A 19 3.87 14.57 2.95
CA ALA A 19 2.41 14.55 3.06
C ALA A 19 1.75 13.81 1.88
N PHE A 20 2.23 14.06 0.66
CA PHE A 20 1.72 13.42 -0.55
C PHE A 20 1.92 11.90 -0.53
N PHE A 21 3.13 11.44 -0.19
CA PHE A 21 3.41 10.00 -0.01
C PHE A 21 2.55 9.39 1.11
N ARG A 22 2.30 10.13 2.19
CA ARG A 22 1.43 9.68 3.28
C ARG A 22 0.01 9.39 2.77
N SER A 23 -0.56 10.30 2.00
CA SER A 23 -1.91 10.13 1.42
C SER A 23 -1.98 8.91 0.51
N LEU A 24 -0.95 8.70 -0.34
CA LEU A 24 -0.87 7.51 -1.19
C LEU A 24 -0.80 6.22 -0.37
N PHE A 25 -0.02 6.21 0.71
CA PHE A 25 0.05 5.05 1.59
C PHE A 25 -1.29 4.74 2.26
N PHE A 26 -2.04 5.74 2.71
CA PHE A 26 -3.36 5.51 3.29
C PHE A 26 -4.31 4.88 2.27
N GLU A 27 -4.34 5.36 1.03
CA GLU A 27 -5.20 4.78 -0.01
C GLU A 27 -4.79 3.33 -0.34
N ALA A 28 -3.50 3.07 -0.58
CA ALA A 28 -3.00 1.73 -0.92
C ALA A 28 -3.14 0.73 0.24
N CYS A 29 -2.81 1.14 1.47
CA CYS A 29 -2.95 0.30 2.66
C CYS A 29 -4.43 0.07 2.99
N GLY A 30 -5.26 1.11 2.86
CA GLY A 30 -6.71 1.04 3.03
C GLY A 30 -7.35 0.03 2.09
N ARG A 31 -6.96 0.00 0.81
CA ARG A 31 -7.41 -1.02 -0.17
C ARG A 31 -6.87 -2.42 0.14
N THR A 32 -5.70 -2.52 0.74
CA THR A 32 -5.14 -3.84 1.11
C THR A 32 -5.89 -4.46 2.29
N VAL A 33 -6.29 -3.63 3.27
CA VAL A 33 -7.04 -4.04 4.47
C VAL A 33 -8.53 -4.18 4.18
N ASN A 34 -9.13 -3.19 3.50
CA ASN A 34 -10.53 -3.17 3.08
C ASN A 34 -10.60 -3.03 1.55
N PRO A 35 -10.60 -4.16 0.81
CA PRO A 35 -10.55 -4.14 -0.65
C PRO A 35 -11.77 -3.51 -1.32
N VAL A 36 -12.93 -3.49 -0.66
CA VAL A 36 -14.16 -2.95 -1.25
C VAL A 36 -14.24 -1.43 -1.07
N ASN A 37 -14.08 -0.95 0.16
CA ASN A 37 -14.35 0.45 0.51
C ASN A 37 -13.08 1.27 0.81
N GLY A 38 -11.91 0.63 0.85
CA GLY A 38 -10.64 1.31 1.11
C GLY A 38 -10.53 1.96 2.50
N ASP A 39 -9.66 2.96 2.58
CA ASP A 39 -9.43 3.81 3.76
C ASP A 39 -10.67 4.61 4.16
N VAL A 40 -11.44 5.13 3.19
CA VAL A 40 -12.71 5.81 3.43
C VAL A 40 -13.71 4.89 4.13
N GLY A 41 -13.76 3.62 3.72
CA GLY A 41 -14.57 2.60 4.40
C GLY A 41 -14.12 2.34 5.83
N LEU A 42 -12.81 2.29 6.08
CA LEU A 42 -12.26 2.15 7.42
C LEU A 42 -12.57 3.38 8.29
N LEU A 43 -12.52 4.58 7.72
CA LEU A 43 -12.88 5.82 8.42
C LEU A 43 -14.35 5.81 8.84
N TRP A 44 -15.27 5.55 7.90
CA TRP A 44 -16.71 5.57 8.16
C TRP A 44 -17.16 4.46 9.14
N THR A 45 -16.49 3.31 9.12
CA THR A 45 -16.80 2.18 10.02
C THR A 45 -16.09 2.28 11.38
N GLY A 46 -15.33 3.34 11.65
CA GLY A 46 -14.60 3.53 12.91
C GLY A 46 -13.31 2.69 13.04
N ASN A 47 -12.89 2.01 11.97
CA ASN A 47 -11.69 1.17 11.91
C ASN A 47 -10.45 1.91 11.37
N TRP A 48 -10.41 3.24 11.47
CA TRP A 48 -9.32 4.08 10.97
C TRP A 48 -7.93 3.64 11.48
N HIS A 49 -7.85 3.24 12.74
CA HIS A 49 -6.61 2.76 13.37
C HIS A 49 -5.98 1.56 12.64
N MET A 50 -6.79 0.71 11.98
CA MET A 50 -6.28 -0.40 11.17
C MET A 50 -5.54 0.11 9.92
N CYS A 51 -6.03 1.19 9.32
CA CYS A 51 -5.35 1.85 8.20
C CYS A 51 -4.02 2.46 8.66
N GLN A 52 -4.00 3.13 9.83
CA GLN A 52 -2.77 3.69 10.40
C GLN A 52 -1.73 2.62 10.73
N ALA A 53 -2.12 1.53 11.39
CA ALA A 53 -1.22 0.42 11.71
C ALA A 53 -0.65 -0.23 10.44
N ALA A 54 -1.46 -0.32 9.38
CA ALA A 54 -1.00 -0.83 8.09
C ALA A 54 0.05 0.09 7.45
N VAL A 55 -0.18 1.41 7.45
CA VAL A 55 0.80 2.39 6.95
C VAL A 55 2.10 2.34 7.75
N GLU A 56 2.02 2.26 9.08
CA GLU A 56 3.21 2.13 9.94
C GLU A 56 4.00 0.85 9.65
N THR A 57 3.30 -0.26 9.44
CA THR A 57 3.93 -1.54 9.07
C THR A 57 4.72 -1.41 7.77
N VAL A 58 4.14 -0.77 6.73
CA VAL A 58 4.82 -0.56 5.44
C VAL A 58 6.04 0.35 5.59
N LEU A 59 5.91 1.42 6.38
CA LEU A 59 7.02 2.34 6.63
C LEU A 59 8.15 1.71 7.45
N GLN A 60 7.84 0.71 8.28
CA GLN A 60 8.83 -0.12 8.97
C GLN A 60 9.44 -1.20 8.07
N GLY A 61 9.03 -1.30 6.80
CA GLY A 61 9.50 -2.30 5.84
C GLY A 61 8.78 -3.65 5.93
N GLY A 62 7.68 -3.72 6.70
CA GLY A 62 6.81 -4.89 6.76
C GLY A 62 5.91 -5.03 5.53
N SER A 63 5.38 -6.24 5.31
CA SER A 63 4.47 -6.54 4.20
C SER A 63 3.04 -6.71 4.69
N LEU A 64 2.10 -6.09 3.98
CA LEU A 64 0.67 -6.23 4.27
C LEU A 64 0.11 -7.42 3.50
N ARG A 65 -0.64 -8.27 4.21
CA ARG A 65 -1.37 -9.37 3.58
C ARG A 65 -2.75 -8.89 3.15
N SER A 66 -2.99 -8.87 1.84
CA SER A 66 -4.30 -8.51 1.30
C SER A 66 -5.38 -9.47 1.79
N MET A 67 -6.49 -8.91 2.27
CA MET A 67 -7.69 -9.66 2.61
C MET A 67 -8.35 -10.17 1.32
N ARG A 68 -8.01 -11.40 0.93
CA ARG A 68 -8.61 -12.04 -0.24
C ARG A 68 -10.09 -12.34 0.02
N ILE A 69 -10.98 -11.53 -0.56
CA ILE A 69 -12.45 -11.67 -0.49
C ILE A 69 -12.92 -13.05 -1.01
N TYR A 70 -12.10 -13.74 -1.83
CA TYR A 70 -12.45 -15.04 -2.41
C TYR A 70 -11.57 -16.23 -1.97
N SER A 71 -10.81 -16.14 -0.86
CA SER A 71 -9.78 -17.15 -0.55
C SER A 71 -10.29 -18.54 -0.15
N VAL A 72 -11.57 -18.75 0.13
CA VAL A 72 -12.08 -20.12 0.33
C VAL A 72 -12.43 -20.77 -1.00
N SER A 73 -12.82 -19.99 -2.02
CA SER A 73 -13.27 -20.56 -3.30
C SER A 73 -12.13 -20.75 -4.32
N THR A 74 -11.13 -19.87 -4.39
CA THR A 74 -10.08 -19.96 -5.44
C THR A 74 -9.00 -21.00 -5.18
N ARG A 75 -8.71 -21.42 -3.93
CA ARG A 75 -7.78 -22.56 -3.74
C ARG A 75 -8.43 -23.87 -4.20
N LEU A 76 -9.70 -24.09 -3.86
CA LEU A 76 -10.45 -25.25 -4.33
C LEU A 76 -10.72 -25.20 -5.84
N PHE A 77 -11.04 -24.02 -6.39
CA PHE A 77 -11.36 -23.86 -7.81
C PHE A 77 -10.12 -23.90 -8.72
N MET A 78 -8.98 -23.31 -8.31
CA MET A 78 -7.73 -23.38 -9.11
C MET A 78 -7.05 -24.75 -9.01
N SER A 79 -7.13 -25.46 -7.87
CA SER A 79 -6.59 -26.83 -7.77
C SER A 79 -7.29 -27.84 -8.68
N LEU A 80 -8.50 -27.56 -9.17
CA LEU A 80 -9.26 -28.45 -10.05
C LEU A 80 -9.10 -28.14 -11.55
N LEU A 81 -8.47 -27.01 -11.94
CA LEU A 81 -8.48 -26.54 -13.34
C LEU A 81 -7.11 -26.14 -13.93
N THR A 82 -5.99 -26.18 -13.20
CA THR A 82 -4.69 -25.80 -13.78
C THR A 82 -3.68 -26.95 -13.85
N PRO A 83 -3.26 -27.39 -15.05
CA PRO A 83 -1.98 -28.08 -15.19
C PRO A 83 -0.82 -27.11 -14.83
N ALA A 84 0.22 -27.67 -14.19
CA ALA A 84 1.41 -27.04 -13.59
C ALA A 84 1.83 -25.63 -14.08
N PRO A 85 2.23 -24.71 -13.18
CA PRO A 85 2.60 -23.36 -13.55
C PRO A 85 3.94 -23.36 -14.30
N ARG A 86 3.91 -22.84 -15.54
CA ARG A 86 5.13 -22.45 -16.28
C ARG A 86 5.48 -21.03 -15.85
N GLY A 87 6.60 -20.87 -15.15
CA GLY A 87 7.31 -19.61 -14.96
C GLY A 87 6.60 -18.55 -14.12
N GLU A 88 6.78 -18.62 -12.80
CA GLU A 88 6.50 -17.51 -11.89
C GLU A 88 7.64 -16.49 -12.02
N VAL A 89 7.42 -15.38 -12.74
CA VAL A 89 8.38 -14.27 -12.76
C VAL A 89 8.19 -13.45 -11.48
N THR A 90 9.25 -13.36 -10.67
CA THR A 90 9.23 -12.59 -9.43
C THR A 90 9.99 -11.28 -9.62
N CYS A 91 9.67 -10.28 -8.82
CA CYS A 91 10.30 -8.94 -8.87
C CYS A 91 11.83 -8.97 -8.65
N ALA A 92 12.42 -10.10 -8.26
CA ALA A 92 13.87 -10.29 -8.23
C ALA A 92 14.54 -10.19 -9.61
N ASP A 93 13.80 -10.42 -10.70
CA ASP A 93 14.35 -10.44 -12.07
C ASP A 93 14.54 -9.04 -12.68
N ALA A 94 14.01 -7.97 -12.07
CA ALA A 94 14.15 -6.61 -12.60
C ALA A 94 15.54 -5.97 -12.38
N ARG A 95 16.51 -6.69 -11.77
CA ARG A 95 17.87 -6.18 -11.52
C ARG A 95 18.91 -6.59 -12.57
N LYS A 96 18.48 -7.19 -13.68
CA LYS A 96 19.34 -7.50 -14.85
C LYS A 96 18.86 -6.83 -16.14
N LEU A 97 18.58 -5.52 -16.07
CA LEU A 97 18.58 -4.65 -17.23
C LEU A 97 19.58 -3.51 -16.99
#